data_AF-A0A3Q8XP63-F1
#
_entry.id   AF-A0A3Q8XP63-F1
#
_cell.length_a   1.000
_cell.length_b   1.000
_cell.length_c   1.000
_cell.angle_alpha   90.00
_cell.angle_beta   90.00
_cell.angle_gamma   90.00
#
_symmetry.space_group_name_H-M   'P 1'
#
loop_
_entity.id
_entity.type
_entity.pdbx_description
1 polymer ?
#
loop_
_entity_poly.entity_id
_entity_poly.type
_entity_poly.pdbx_seq_one_letter_code
_entity_poly.pdbx_strand_id
1 'polypeptide(L)'
;MLPRFALLVLAFSAMAPAAHATGTITCVDQDDRVALELSIGTLPVLKVVGGSIAVDDRMISIGDEGADAFAVGQAFRADGRLMVDFTDSNIEAVTARLRLEETGEARDFVTAGTFQLVGTGAYAVTCVGP
;
A
#
# COMPACT_ATOMS: atom_id res chain seq x y z
N MET A 1 37.82 19.85 32.46
CA MET A 1 36.50 20.25 33.00
C MET A 1 35.50 20.14 31.85
N LEU A 2 34.77 19.02 31.76
CA LEU A 2 33.81 18.78 30.67
C LEU A 2 32.50 19.54 30.98
N PRO A 3 31.96 20.36 30.07
CA PRO A 3 30.82 21.22 30.38
C PRO A 3 29.58 20.38 30.68
N ARG A 4 28.92 20.65 31.81
CA ARG A 4 27.69 19.98 32.28
C ARG A 4 26.54 19.97 31.26
N PHE A 5 26.58 20.86 30.27
CA PHE A 5 25.59 20.93 29.19
C PHE A 5 25.74 19.81 28.13
N ALA A 6 26.92 19.18 28.01
CA ALA A 6 27.15 18.11 27.04
C ALA A 6 26.36 16.83 27.37
N LEU A 7 26.03 16.60 28.64
CA LEU A 7 25.30 15.41 29.06
C LEU A 7 23.81 15.45 28.69
N LEU A 8 23.23 16.65 28.56
CA LEU A 8 21.80 16.83 28.32
C LEU A 8 21.42 16.62 26.85
N VAL A 9 22.34 16.90 25.93
CA VAL A 9 22.12 16.73 24.48
C VAL A 9 22.17 15.26 24.08
N LEU A 10 23.00 14.44 24.73
CA LEU A 10 23.13 13.01 24.40
C LEU A 10 21.88 12.19 24.78
N ALA A 11 21.14 12.62 25.81
CA ALA A 11 19.95 11.92 26.29
C ALA A 11 18.74 12.08 25.34
N PHE A 12 18.68 13.15 24.55
CA PHE A 12 17.55 13.42 23.66
C PHE A 12 17.56 12.57 22.38
N SER A 13 18.74 12.16 21.92
CA SER A 13 18.91 11.32 20.72
C SER A 13 18.47 9.86 20.90
N ALA A 14 18.26 9.38 22.13
CA ALA A 14 17.83 8.02 22.41
C ALA A 14 16.30 7.82 22.41
N MET A 15 15.53 8.91 22.26
CA MET A 15 14.05 8.89 22.25
C MET A 15 13.47 9.04 20.84
N ALA A 16 14.31 9.01 19.80
CA ALA A 16 13.80 8.94 18.44
C ALA A 16 13.14 7.56 18.25
N PRO A 17 11.82 7.48 17.99
CA PRO A 17 11.20 6.21 17.62
C PRO A 17 11.91 5.69 16.37
N ALA A 18 12.08 4.37 16.28
CA ALA A 18 12.53 3.77 15.03
C ALA A 18 11.57 4.23 13.93
N ALA A 19 12.09 4.95 12.94
CA ALA A 19 11.32 5.29 11.75
C ALA A 19 11.10 3.97 10.99
N HIS A 20 10.01 3.28 11.32
CA HIS A 20 9.52 2.16 10.52
C HIS A 20 9.05 2.76 9.20
N ALA A 21 9.85 2.60 8.16
CA ALA A 21 9.51 3.06 6.82
C ALA A 21 8.40 2.17 6.24
N THR A 22 7.15 2.40 6.66
CA THR A 22 5.98 1.90 5.91
C THR A 22 5.94 2.63 4.58
N GLY A 23 6.20 1.90 3.51
CA GLY A 23 6.07 2.42 2.15
C GLY A 23 4.58 2.52 1.78
N THR A 24 4.21 3.51 0.97
CA THR A 24 2.83 3.68 0.52
C THR A 24 2.78 3.63 -0.99
N ILE A 25 1.92 2.77 -1.54
CA ILE A 25 1.53 2.80 -2.97
C ILE A 25 0.22 3.56 -3.05
N THR A 26 0.19 4.63 -3.83
CA THR A 26 -1.06 5.34 -4.15
C THR A 26 -1.38 5.11 -5.62
N CYS A 27 -2.58 4.65 -5.92
CA CYS A 27 -3.05 4.44 -7.29
C CYS A 27 -4.30 5.26 -7.56
N VAL A 28 -4.41 5.81 -8.76
CA VAL A 28 -5.60 6.56 -9.22
C VAL A 28 -5.93 6.20 -10.67
N ASP A 29 -7.21 6.23 -11.05
CA ASP A 29 -7.60 6.26 -12.46
C ASP A 29 -7.64 7.70 -12.99
N GLN A 30 -7.72 7.86 -14.32
CA GLN A 30 -7.68 9.19 -14.94
C GLN A 30 -8.93 10.03 -14.71
N ASP A 31 -10.03 9.40 -14.29
CA ASP A 31 -11.33 10.05 -14.08
C ASP A 31 -11.64 10.23 -12.57
N ASP A 32 -10.67 9.98 -11.68
CA ASP A 32 -10.81 10.03 -10.21
C ASP A 32 -11.98 9.20 -9.63
N ARG A 33 -12.43 8.17 -10.36
CA ARG A 33 -13.46 7.23 -9.92
C ARG A 33 -12.92 6.19 -8.95
N VAL A 34 -11.62 5.90 -9.03
CA VAL A 34 -10.96 4.94 -8.18
C VAL A 34 -9.67 5.51 -7.62
N ALA A 35 -9.52 5.40 -6.31
CA ALA A 35 -8.27 5.67 -5.60
C ALA A 35 -7.94 4.50 -4.67
N LEU A 36 -6.68 4.05 -4.67
CA LEU A 36 -6.19 3.04 -3.75
C LEU A 36 -5.00 3.60 -2.98
N GLU A 37 -4.97 3.33 -1.69
CA GLU A 37 -3.81 3.55 -0.85
C GLU A 37 -3.44 2.22 -0.21
N LEU A 38 -2.24 1.72 -0.50
CA LEU A 38 -1.73 0.47 0.07
C LEU A 38 -0.55 0.75 0.97
N SER A 39 -0.66 0.35 2.23
CA SER A 39 0.43 0.37 3.19
C SER A 39 1.27 -0.90 3.04
N ILE A 40 2.55 -0.75 2.73
CA ILE A 40 3.50 -1.84 2.54
C ILE A 40 4.39 -1.97 3.79
N GLY A 41 4.40 -3.17 4.37
CA GLY A 41 5.23 -3.51 5.53
C GLY A 41 6.71 -3.64 5.19
N THR A 42 7.55 -3.58 6.23
CA THR A 42 9.02 -3.52 6.12
C THR A 42 9.71 -4.89 6.02
N LEU A 43 8.96 -5.98 5.85
CA LEU A 43 9.52 -7.32 5.78
C LEU A 43 10.10 -7.61 4.37
N PRO A 44 11.03 -8.58 4.22
CA PRO A 44 11.69 -8.88 2.94
C PRO A 44 10.75 -9.35 1.82
N VAL A 45 9.50 -9.64 2.15
CA VAL A 45 8.44 -10.03 1.22
C VAL A 45 7.41 -8.93 1.22
N LEU A 46 6.90 -8.55 0.04
CA LEU A 46 5.83 -7.58 -0.08
C LEU A 46 4.64 -8.03 0.76
N LYS A 47 4.40 -7.29 1.85
CA LYS A 47 3.27 -7.50 2.75
C LYS A 47 2.42 -6.24 2.73
N VAL A 48 1.25 -6.31 2.10
CA VAL A 48 0.24 -5.27 2.26
C VAL A 48 -0.30 -5.40 3.69
N VAL A 49 -0.02 -4.41 4.54
CA VAL A 49 -0.39 -4.42 5.97
C VAL A 49 -1.69 -3.68 6.25
N GLY A 50 -2.21 -2.97 5.26
CA GLY A 50 -3.48 -2.25 5.35
C GLY A 50 -3.61 -1.26 4.20
N GLY A 51 -4.61 -0.39 4.31
CA GLY A 51 -4.87 0.63 3.30
C GLY A 51 -6.35 0.92 3.12
N SER A 52 -6.67 1.60 2.02
CA SER A 52 -8.04 1.87 1.64
C SER A 52 -8.23 1.83 0.13
N ILE A 53 -9.47 1.56 -0.28
CA ILE A 53 -9.91 1.59 -1.67
C ILE A 53 -11.16 2.46 -1.72
N ALA A 54 -11.10 3.56 -2.46
CA ALA A 54 -12.25 4.35 -2.84
C ALA A 54 -12.68 3.96 -4.26
N VAL A 55 -13.97 3.65 -4.43
CA VAL A 55 -14.61 3.44 -5.74
C VAL A 55 -15.94 4.18 -5.72
N ASP A 56 -16.08 5.15 -6.63
CA ASP A 56 -17.21 6.09 -6.64
C ASP A 56 -17.41 6.71 -5.25
N ASP A 57 -18.59 6.53 -4.63
CA ASP A 57 -18.92 7.06 -3.30
C ASP A 57 -18.63 6.08 -2.14
N ARG A 58 -17.93 4.97 -2.40
CA ARG A 58 -17.68 3.91 -1.40
C ARG A 58 -16.22 3.88 -0.99
N MET A 59 -15.97 3.85 0.31
CA MET A 59 -14.66 3.61 0.89
C MET A 59 -14.61 2.24 1.54
N ILE A 60 -13.59 1.45 1.21
CA ILE A 60 -13.37 0.09 1.68
C ILE A 60 -12.03 0.05 2.39
N SER A 61 -12.02 -0.36 3.66
CA SER A 61 -10.80 -0.57 4.43
C SER A 61 -10.12 -1.88 4.05
N ILE A 62 -8.79 -1.92 4.04
CA ILE A 62 -7.99 -3.14 3.87
C ILE A 62 -7.38 -3.54 5.20
N GLY A 63 -7.52 -4.80 5.60
CA GLY A 63 -6.91 -5.37 6.80
C GLY A 63 -7.60 -5.00 8.12
N ASP A 64 -8.82 -4.47 8.03
CA ASP A 64 -9.70 -4.20 9.18
C ASP A 64 -10.64 -5.40 9.44
N GLU A 65 -11.20 -5.51 10.65
CA GLU A 65 -12.09 -6.62 11.07
C GLU A 65 -13.58 -6.36 10.75
N GLY A 66 -13.89 -5.37 9.90
CA GLY A 66 -15.25 -5.02 9.49
C GLY A 66 -15.85 -6.00 8.48
N ALA A 67 -17.17 -6.18 8.51
CA ALA A 67 -17.89 -7.06 7.57
C ALA A 67 -17.75 -6.64 6.09
N ASP A 68 -17.54 -5.35 5.84
CA ASP A 68 -17.32 -4.79 4.50
C ASP A 68 -15.82 -4.56 4.19
N ALA A 69 -14.93 -4.93 5.11
CA ALA A 69 -13.49 -4.76 4.93
C ALA A 69 -12.93 -5.84 4.01
N PHE A 70 -11.92 -5.46 3.25
CA PHE A 70 -11.16 -6.39 2.43
C PHE A 70 -10.00 -6.99 3.21
N ALA A 71 -9.84 -8.30 3.11
CA ALA A 71 -8.61 -8.97 3.51
C ALA A 71 -7.66 -9.07 2.32
N VAL A 72 -6.36 -9.13 2.58
CA VAL A 72 -5.36 -9.42 1.55
C VAL A 72 -5.22 -10.93 1.45
N GLY A 73 -5.76 -11.53 0.39
CA GLY A 73 -5.64 -12.97 0.15
C GLY A 73 -4.25 -13.35 -0.32
N GLN A 74 -3.75 -12.64 -1.34
CA GLN A 74 -2.39 -12.82 -1.84
C GLN A 74 -1.81 -11.50 -2.35
N ALA A 75 -0.51 -11.32 -2.15
CA ALA A 75 0.23 -10.21 -2.70
C ALA A 75 1.61 -10.69 -3.16
N PHE A 76 2.01 -10.31 -4.37
CA PHE A 76 3.23 -10.77 -5.01
C PHE A 76 3.90 -9.61 -5.75
N ARG A 77 5.23 -9.47 -5.57
CA ARG A 77 6.04 -8.53 -6.34
C ARG A 77 7.28 -9.23 -6.88
N ALA A 78 7.44 -9.27 -8.20
CA ALA A 78 8.63 -9.77 -8.87
C ALA A 78 8.69 -9.28 -10.33
N ASP A 79 9.90 -9.11 -10.86
CA ASP A 79 10.15 -8.79 -12.28
C ASP A 79 9.35 -7.57 -12.77
N GLY A 80 9.32 -6.49 -11.98
CA GLY A 80 8.55 -5.28 -12.31
C GLY A 80 7.03 -5.42 -12.13
N ARG A 81 6.52 -6.57 -11.69
CA ARG A 81 5.08 -6.79 -11.49
C ARG A 81 4.70 -6.67 -10.03
N LEU A 82 3.56 -6.05 -9.77
CA LEU A 82 2.85 -6.12 -8.49
C LEU A 82 1.45 -6.68 -8.72
N MET A 83 1.12 -7.75 -8.00
CA MET A 83 -0.18 -8.40 -8.07
C MET A 83 -0.74 -8.51 -6.66
N VAL A 84 -1.95 -8.01 -6.44
CA VAL A 84 -2.66 -8.14 -5.15
C VAL A 84 -4.07 -8.65 -5.42
N ASP A 85 -4.48 -9.68 -4.70
CA ASP A 85 -5.88 -10.10 -4.63
C ASP A 85 -6.43 -9.80 -3.26
N PHE A 86 -7.57 -9.12 -3.26
CA PHE A 86 -8.35 -8.83 -2.08
C PHE A 86 -9.50 -9.83 -1.99
N THR A 87 -9.83 -10.25 -0.78
CA THR A 87 -10.93 -11.16 -0.49
C THR A 87 -11.91 -10.51 0.48
N ASP A 88 -13.07 -11.13 0.66
CA ASP A 88 -13.90 -10.86 1.83
C ASP A 88 -13.17 -11.25 3.13
N SER A 89 -13.74 -10.85 4.27
CA SER A 89 -13.18 -11.09 5.61
C SER A 89 -13.09 -12.58 5.99
N ASN A 90 -13.90 -13.44 5.36
CA ASN A 90 -13.92 -14.89 5.58
C ASN A 90 -13.01 -15.64 4.60
N ILE A 91 -12.38 -14.92 3.65
CA ILE A 91 -11.50 -15.47 2.61
C ILE A 91 -12.23 -16.53 1.75
N GLU A 92 -13.51 -16.27 1.45
CA GLU A 92 -14.33 -17.19 0.66
C GLU A 92 -14.19 -16.94 -0.85
N ALA A 93 -14.03 -15.67 -1.24
CA ALA A 93 -13.91 -15.26 -2.64
C ALA A 93 -12.97 -14.07 -2.82
N VAL A 94 -12.35 -14.00 -4.01
CA VAL A 94 -11.61 -12.80 -4.45
C VAL A 94 -12.62 -11.73 -4.88
N THR A 95 -12.64 -10.61 -4.15
CA THR A 95 -13.56 -9.49 -4.34
C THR A 95 -12.95 -8.37 -5.18
N ALA A 96 -11.63 -8.23 -5.18
CA ALA A 96 -10.93 -7.29 -6.05
C ALA A 96 -9.52 -7.75 -6.42
N ARG A 97 -8.99 -7.21 -7.52
CA ARG A 97 -7.67 -7.53 -8.05
C ARG A 97 -6.94 -6.28 -8.47
N LEU A 98 -5.69 -6.13 -8.04
CA LEU A 98 -4.75 -5.14 -8.54
C LEU A 98 -3.65 -5.85 -9.32
N ARG A 99 -3.35 -5.37 -10.52
CA ARG A 99 -2.29 -5.87 -11.39
C ARG A 99 -1.54 -4.68 -11.95
N LEU A 100 -0.29 -4.49 -11.54
CA LEU A 100 0.56 -3.41 -11.99
C LEU A 100 1.81 -3.96 -12.66
N GLU A 101 2.27 -3.22 -13.65
CA GLU A 101 3.55 -3.36 -14.31
C GLU A 101 4.35 -2.08 -14.05
N GLU A 102 5.62 -2.24 -13.74
CA GLU A 102 6.61 -1.20 -13.57
C GLU A 102 7.59 -1.25 -14.73
N THR A 103 7.88 -0.09 -15.31
CA THR A 103 8.84 0.03 -16.40
C THR A 103 9.67 1.27 -16.23
N GLY A 104 10.98 1.13 -16.38
CA GLY A 104 11.94 2.22 -16.27
C GLY A 104 13.20 1.80 -15.52
N GLU A 105 14.02 2.78 -15.16
CA GLU A 105 15.32 2.56 -14.54
C GLU A 105 15.50 3.41 -13.28
N ALA A 106 15.90 2.75 -12.18
CA ALA A 106 16.26 3.37 -10.90
C ALA A 106 15.21 4.35 -10.33
N ARG A 107 15.29 5.64 -10.68
CA ARG A 107 14.40 6.70 -10.19
C ARG A 107 13.47 7.26 -11.26
N ASP A 108 13.65 6.82 -12.50
CA ASP A 108 12.81 7.18 -13.64
C ASP A 108 12.04 5.94 -14.07
N PHE A 109 10.96 5.67 -13.34
CA PHE A 109 10.09 4.53 -13.59
C PHE A 109 8.63 4.96 -13.50
N VAL A 110 7.79 4.21 -14.22
CA VAL A 110 6.33 4.36 -14.21
C VAL A 110 5.74 3.05 -13.76
N THR A 111 4.78 3.13 -12.84
CA THR A 111 3.98 1.99 -12.41
C THR A 111 2.53 2.21 -12.84
N ALA A 112 1.97 1.29 -13.61
CA ALA A 112 0.59 1.38 -14.08
C ALA A 112 -0.01 -0.01 -14.31
N GLY A 113 -1.34 -0.08 -14.43
CA GLY A 113 -2.01 -1.33 -14.75
C GLY A 113 -3.51 -1.26 -14.54
N THR A 114 -4.07 -2.31 -13.95
CA THR A 114 -5.52 -2.44 -13.78
C THR A 114 -5.91 -2.75 -12.34
N PHE A 115 -6.94 -2.06 -11.87
CA PHE A 115 -7.72 -2.46 -10.71
C PHE A 115 -9.08 -3.01 -11.16
N GLN A 116 -9.48 -4.15 -10.64
CA GLN A 116 -10.79 -4.75 -10.87
C GLN A 116 -11.51 -4.89 -9.54
N LEU A 117 -12.73 -4.36 -9.45
CA LEU A 117 -13.68 -4.65 -8.38
C LEU A 117 -14.75 -5.59 -8.93
N VAL A 118 -14.79 -6.83 -8.43
CA VAL A 118 -15.66 -7.89 -8.96
C VAL A 118 -17.12 -7.47 -8.80
N GLY A 119 -17.89 -7.57 -9.89
CA GLY A 119 -19.30 -7.15 -9.92
C GLY A 119 -19.52 -5.66 -10.14
N THR A 120 -18.48 -4.82 -10.09
CA THR A 120 -18.59 -3.36 -10.30
C THR A 120 -17.93 -2.94 -11.61
N GLY A 121 -16.65 -3.25 -11.81
CA GLY A 121 -15.92 -2.74 -12.97
C GLY A 121 -14.42 -3.01 -12.94
N ALA A 122 -13.74 -2.53 -13.98
CA ALA A 122 -12.30 -2.56 -14.11
C ALA A 122 -11.79 -1.19 -14.58
N TYR A 123 -10.68 -0.75 -14.02
CA TYR A 123 -10.17 0.60 -14.12
C TYR A 123 -8.68 0.55 -14.46
N ALA A 124 -8.27 1.35 -15.43
CA ALA A 124 -6.85 1.58 -15.68
C ALA A 124 -6.33 2.55 -14.61
N VAL A 125 -5.27 2.16 -13.90
CA VAL A 125 -4.72 2.94 -12.80
C VAL A 125 -3.24 3.25 -13.03
N THR A 126 -2.82 4.44 -12.62
CA THR A 126 -1.42 4.84 -12.48
C THR A 126 -1.08 4.93 -11.01
N CYS A 127 0.09 4.43 -10.63
CA CYS A 127 0.47 4.32 -9.24
C CYS A 127 1.82 4.98 -8.96
N VAL A 128 1.96 5.51 -7.74
CA VAL A 128 3.18 6.13 -7.23
C VAL A 128 3.53 5.51 -5.88
N GLY A 129 4.80 5.16 -5.73
CA GLY A 129 5.39 4.63 -4.50
C GLY A 129 5.19 3.12 -4.26
N PRO A 130 5.74 2.61 -3.13
CA PRO A 130 6.96 3.12 -2.56
C PRO A 130 8.13 2.85 -3.51
#